data_AF-A0A0L6J160-F1
#
_entry.id   AF-A0A0L6J160-F1
#
_cell.length_a   1.000
_cell.length_b   1.000
_cell.length_c   1.000
_cell.angle_alpha   90.00
_cell.angle_beta   90.00
_cell.angle_gamma   90.00
#
_symmetry.space_group_name_H-M   'P 1'
#
loop_
_entity.id
_entity.type
_entity.pdbx_description
1 polymer ?
#
loop_
_entity_poly.entity_id
_entity_poly.type
_entity_poly.pdbx_seq_one_letter_code
_entity_poly.pdbx_strand_id
1 'polypeptide(L)'
;MAKDMKSKFPGSLRDRKDAANEEAVKVSTKIDEAFEKLAKKMRGQADKAKIKIDGTNKPEKRAKFLRRYELYVDAATHLEERLSHRSEESDRD
;
A
#
# COMPACT_ATOMS: atom_id res chain seq x y z
N MET A 1 47.53 -34.32 -18.89
CA MET A 1 46.48 -33.70 -19.72
C MET A 1 45.29 -33.36 -18.83
N ALA A 2 45.19 -32.12 -18.37
CA ALA A 2 44.07 -31.65 -17.54
C ALA A 2 42.97 -31.16 -18.48
N LYS A 3 41.80 -31.80 -18.43
CA LYS A 3 40.62 -31.37 -19.21
C LYS A 3 39.99 -30.18 -18.51
N ASP A 4 39.97 -29.04 -19.20
CA ASP A 4 39.19 -27.85 -18.85
C ASP A 4 37.73 -28.21 -18.55
N MET A 5 37.37 -28.24 -17.27
CA MET A 5 35.99 -28.24 -16.84
C MET A 5 35.43 -26.83 -17.02
N LYS A 6 34.92 -26.53 -18.22
CA LYS A 6 34.05 -25.37 -18.44
C LYS A 6 32.87 -25.48 -17.47
N SER A 7 32.90 -24.66 -16.40
CA SER A 7 31.86 -24.64 -15.38
C SER A 7 30.53 -24.28 -16.04
N LYS A 8 29.57 -25.20 -16.00
CA LYS A 8 28.17 -24.98 -16.38
C LYS A 8 27.43 -24.30 -15.23
N PHE A 9 27.90 -23.16 -14.72
CA PHE A 9 27.08 -22.39 -13.79
C PHE A 9 26.01 -21.66 -14.62
N PRO A 10 24.71 -21.97 -14.45
CA PRO A 10 23.66 -21.34 -15.23
C PRO A 10 23.42 -19.93 -14.67
N GLY A 11 23.79 -18.93 -15.46
CA GLY A 11 23.60 -17.50 -15.15
C GLY A 11 24.58 -16.95 -14.13
N SER A 12 25.02 -15.71 -14.34
CA SER A 12 25.87 -15.02 -13.37
C SER A 12 25.06 -14.76 -12.09
N LEU A 13 25.74 -14.72 -10.93
CA LEU A 13 25.10 -14.35 -9.67
C LEU A 13 24.46 -12.95 -9.72
N ARG A 14 24.94 -12.08 -10.62
CA ARG A 14 24.37 -10.75 -10.85
C ARG A 14 23.00 -10.87 -11.53
N ASP A 15 22.89 -11.69 -12.57
CA ASP A 15 21.62 -11.90 -13.30
C ASP A 15 20.50 -12.41 -12.37
N ARG A 16 20.86 -13.28 -11.40
CA ARG A 16 19.92 -13.77 -10.38
C ARG A 16 19.53 -12.68 -9.37
N LYS A 17 20.47 -11.80 -9.00
CA LYS A 17 20.21 -10.66 -8.10
C LYS A 17 19.30 -9.63 -8.78
N ASP A 18 19.55 -9.35 -10.05
CA ASP A 18 18.76 -8.39 -10.83
C ASP A 18 17.33 -8.90 -11.03
N ALA A 19 17.16 -10.19 -11.36
CA ALA A 19 15.83 -10.82 -11.43
C ALA A 19 15.07 -10.76 -10.09
N ALA A 20 15.74 -11.04 -8.96
CA ALA A 20 15.13 -10.95 -7.63
C ALA A 20 14.73 -9.51 -7.27
N ASN A 21 15.54 -8.52 -7.63
CA ASN A 21 15.22 -7.10 -7.44
C ASN A 21 14.01 -6.69 -8.26
N GLU A 22 13.94 -7.09 -9.54
CA GLU A 22 12.76 -6.80 -10.38
C GLU A 22 11.48 -7.42 -9.81
N GLU A 23 11.54 -8.65 -9.33
CA GLU A 23 10.40 -9.31 -8.69
C GLU A 23 9.98 -8.58 -7.41
N ALA A 24 10.95 -8.16 -6.58
CA ALA A 24 10.69 -7.39 -5.38
C ALA A 24 10.00 -6.04 -5.69
N VAL A 25 10.45 -5.35 -6.74
CA VAL A 25 9.79 -4.12 -7.23
C VAL A 25 8.37 -4.41 -7.68
N LYS A 26 8.17 -5.43 -8.54
CA LYS A 26 6.84 -5.81 -9.06
C LYS A 26 5.86 -6.15 -7.93
N VAL A 27 6.30 -6.88 -6.91
CA VAL A 27 5.47 -7.21 -5.74
C VAL A 27 5.18 -5.97 -4.91
N SER A 28 6.19 -5.12 -4.67
CA SER A 28 6.03 -3.89 -3.90
C SER A 28 5.03 -2.94 -4.56
N THR A 29 5.11 -2.72 -5.88
CA THR A 29 4.13 -1.91 -6.62
C THR A 29 2.71 -2.45 -6.48
N LYS A 30 2.52 -3.78 -6.57
CA LYS A 30 1.20 -4.39 -6.38
C LYS A 30 0.66 -4.20 -4.97
N ILE A 31 1.54 -4.24 -3.96
CA ILE A 31 1.18 -3.95 -2.58
C ILE A 31 0.72 -2.49 -2.50
N ASP A 32 1.51 -1.56 -3.00
CA ASP A 32 1.23 -0.12 -2.91
C ASP A 32 -0.11 0.24 -3.59
N GLU A 33 -0.37 -0.31 -4.78
CA GLU A 33 -1.67 -0.17 -5.45
C GLU A 33 -2.84 -0.70 -4.61
N ALA A 34 -2.65 -1.81 -3.89
CA ALA A 34 -3.69 -2.38 -3.02
C ALA A 34 -3.96 -1.48 -1.82
N PHE A 35 -2.91 -0.89 -1.22
CA PHE A 35 -3.03 0.10 -0.15
C PHE A 35 -3.77 1.34 -0.65
N GLU A 36 -3.43 1.87 -1.82
CA GLU A 36 -4.10 3.03 -2.41
C GLU A 36 -5.59 2.77 -2.65
N LYS A 37 -5.91 1.62 -3.26
CA LYS A 37 -7.30 1.21 -3.50
C LYS A 37 -8.09 1.09 -2.20
N LEU A 38 -7.46 0.60 -1.12
CA LEU A 38 -8.10 0.46 0.17
C LEU A 38 -8.29 1.82 0.86
N ALA A 39 -7.28 2.70 0.84
CA ALA A 39 -7.36 4.06 1.38
C ALA A 39 -8.50 4.84 0.72
N LYS A 40 -8.59 4.80 -0.62
CA LYS A 40 -9.68 5.44 -1.38
C LYS A 40 -11.05 4.92 -0.99
N LYS A 41 -11.18 3.61 -0.74
CA LYS A 41 -12.45 3.01 -0.25
C LYS A 41 -12.80 3.51 1.15
N MET A 42 -11.82 3.62 2.05
CA MET A 42 -12.04 4.14 3.40
C MET A 42 -12.46 5.60 3.37
N ARG A 43 -11.81 6.46 2.58
CA ARG A 43 -12.25 7.85 2.35
C ARG A 43 -13.68 7.91 1.81
N GLY A 44 -14.03 7.09 0.82
CA GLY A 44 -15.39 7.04 0.30
C GLY A 44 -16.44 6.60 1.33
N GLN A 45 -16.08 5.78 2.32
CA GLN A 45 -16.97 5.43 3.43
C GLN A 45 -17.06 6.54 4.47
N ALA A 46 -15.95 7.25 4.72
CA ALA A 46 -15.94 8.45 5.54
C ALA A 46 -16.89 9.51 4.95
N ASP A 47 -16.77 9.82 3.66
CA ASP A 47 -17.63 10.80 3.00
C ASP A 47 -19.12 10.43 3.11
N LYS A 48 -19.45 9.15 2.92
CA LYS A 48 -20.82 8.64 3.13
C LYS A 48 -21.30 8.80 4.57
N ALA A 49 -20.42 8.60 5.55
CA ALA A 49 -20.75 8.82 6.95
C ALA A 49 -20.96 10.32 7.23
N LYS A 50 -20.12 11.19 6.66
CA LYS A 50 -20.23 12.65 6.76
C LYS A 50 -21.56 13.16 6.21
N ILE A 51 -21.95 12.73 5.01
CA ILE A 51 -23.26 13.06 4.43
C ILE A 51 -24.42 12.66 5.38
N LYS A 52 -24.29 11.54 6.10
CA LYS A 52 -25.30 11.09 7.07
C LYS A 52 -25.29 11.89 8.38
N ILE A 53 -24.14 12.41 8.80
CA ILE A 53 -24.02 13.36 9.92
C ILE A 53 -24.81 14.62 9.57
N ASP A 54 -24.56 15.16 8.38
CA ASP A 54 -25.17 16.43 7.92
C ASP A 54 -26.68 16.27 7.65
N GLY A 55 -27.10 15.10 7.20
CA GLY A 55 -28.50 14.79 6.91
C GLY A 55 -29.36 14.37 8.12
N THR A 56 -28.83 14.36 9.35
CA THR A 56 -29.61 13.91 10.53
C THR A 56 -29.64 14.92 11.67
N ASN A 57 -30.84 15.24 12.15
CA ASN A 57 -31.06 16.11 13.31
C ASN A 57 -31.14 15.32 14.64
N LYS A 58 -31.09 13.98 14.59
CA LYS A 58 -31.17 13.13 15.80
C LYS A 58 -29.77 12.97 16.41
N PRO A 59 -29.54 13.44 17.66
CA PRO A 59 -28.20 13.47 18.24
C PRO A 59 -27.57 12.08 18.36
N GLU A 60 -28.34 11.06 18.75
CA GLU A 60 -27.86 9.67 18.86
C GLU A 60 -27.39 9.10 17.51
N LYS A 61 -28.15 9.36 16.44
CA LYS A 61 -27.78 8.92 15.09
C LYS A 61 -26.55 9.67 14.60
N ARG A 62 -26.49 10.98 14.88
CA ARG A 62 -25.35 11.82 14.54
C ARG A 62 -24.07 11.32 15.23
N ALA A 63 -24.12 11.00 16.52
CA ALA A 63 -22.99 10.43 17.26
C ALA A 63 -22.51 9.09 16.66
N LYS A 64 -23.45 8.21 16.29
CA LYS A 64 -23.12 6.94 15.61
C LYS A 64 -22.40 7.16 14.27
N PHE A 65 -22.88 8.10 13.45
CA PHE A 65 -22.24 8.40 12.18
C PHE A 65 -20.90 9.12 12.34
N LEU A 66 -20.77 9.98 13.34
CA LEU A 66 -19.51 10.63 13.70
C LEU A 66 -18.43 9.61 14.04
N ARG A 67 -18.72 8.65 14.93
CA ARG A 67 -17.77 7.58 15.27
C ARG A 67 -17.36 6.74 14.06
N ARG A 68 -18.30 6.48 13.13
CA ARG A 68 -17.98 5.77 11.88
C ARG A 68 -17.12 6.61 10.95
N TYR A 69 -17.39 7.91 10.85
CA TYR A 69 -16.61 8.83 10.07
C TYR A 69 -15.16 8.84 10.56
N GLU A 70 -14.96 9.08 11.86
CA GLU A 70 -13.63 9.09 12.50
C GLU A 70 -12.87 7.79 12.24
N LEU A 71 -13.52 6.64 12.45
CA LEU A 71 -12.90 5.34 12.20
C LEU A 71 -12.45 5.15 10.74
N TYR A 72 -13.26 5.59 9.77
CA TYR A 72 -12.90 5.45 8.36
C TYR A 72 -11.84 6.46 7.92
N VAL A 73 -11.83 7.67 8.50
CA VAL A 73 -10.77 8.66 8.24
C VAL A 73 -9.44 8.15 8.78
N ASP A 74 -9.40 7.74 10.05
CA ASP A 74 -8.20 7.22 10.70
C ASP A 74 -7.62 6.02 9.94
N ALA A 75 -8.48 5.08 9.54
CA ALA A 75 -8.07 3.95 8.72
C ALA A 75 -7.52 4.38 7.34
N ALA A 76 -8.10 5.40 6.69
CA ALA A 76 -7.58 5.91 5.44
C ALA A 76 -6.20 6.57 5.63
N THR A 77 -6.06 7.40 6.66
CA THR A 77 -4.80 8.08 7.00
C THR A 77 -3.68 7.08 7.25
N HIS A 78 -3.91 6.05 8.06
CA HIS A 78 -2.90 5.02 8.33
C HIS A 78 -2.44 4.27 7.07
N LEU A 79 -3.36 4.03 6.11
CA LEU A 79 -3.03 3.40 4.84
C LEU A 79 -2.22 4.33 3.92
N GLU A 80 -2.50 5.62 3.95
CA GLU A 80 -1.80 6.65 3.17
C GLU A 80 -0.41 6.95 3.73
N GLU A 81 -0.27 7.05 5.06
CA GLU A 81 1.02 7.22 5.74
C GLU A 81 2.00 6.10 5.37
N ARG A 82 1.50 4.86 5.31
CA ARG A 82 2.32 3.72 4.87
C ARG A 82 2.85 3.90 3.44
N LEU A 83 2.06 4.50 2.55
CA LEU A 83 2.50 4.80 1.19
C LEU A 83 3.53 5.92 1.18
N SER A 84 3.29 7.00 1.94
CA SER A 84 4.19 8.15 2.03
C SER A 84 5.58 7.78 2.56
N HIS A 85 5.66 6.98 3.62
CA HIS A 85 6.95 6.52 4.15
C HIS A 85 7.77 5.71 3.16
N ARG A 86 7.10 4.97 2.26
CA ARG A 86 7.76 4.20 1.21
C ARG A 86 8.21 5.08 0.04
N SER A 87 7.46 6.13 -0.28
CA SER A 87 7.87 7.13 -1.28
C SER A 87 9.11 7.90 -0.83
N GLU A 88 9.18 8.26 0.46
CA GLU A 88 10.35 8.94 1.03
C GLU A 88 11.60 8.04 1.06
N GLU A 89 11.42 6.72 1.17
CA GLU A 89 12.50 5.74 1.11
C GLU A 89 13.01 5.54 -0.33
N SER A 90 12.12 5.62 -1.33
CA SER A 90 12.51 5.55 -2.75
C SER A 90 13.20 6.82 -3.28
N ASP A 91 13.00 7.97 -2.65
CA ASP A 91 13.63 9.25 -3.06
C ASP A 91 15.04 9.46 -2.46
N ARG A 92 15.51 8.54 -1.59
CA ARG A 92 16.81 8.63 -0.90
C ARG A 92 17.91 7.73 -1.48
N ASP A 93 17.60 6.93 -2.49
CA ASP A 93 18.56 6.10 -3.26
C ASP A 93 18.78 6.67 -4.68
#